data_AF-A0A1U9NJD1-F1
#
_entry.id   AF-A0A1U9NJD1-F1
#
_cell.length_a   1.000
_cell.length_b   1.000
_cell.length_c   1.000
_cell.angle_alpha   90.00
_cell.angle_beta   90.00
_cell.angle_gamma   90.00
#
_symmetry.space_group_name_H-M   'P 1'
#
loop_
_entity.id
_entity.type
_entity.pdbx_description
1 polymer ?
#
loop_
_entity_poly.entity_id
_entity_poly.type
_entity_poly.pdbx_seq_one_letter_code
_entity_poly.pdbx_strand_id
1 'polypeptide(L)'
;MEKLKLYFGNGTRSDKYHYNRMLYDGEEAFSFIRVKEHSSIKHGTVIKTFVDEQTDLSPFSFRQSPLAGVIGFCEEGPRSIEKIVGGAKGKVRVHGRQEMKGSQCHVVSIDSKYGYYKLWLDPEHGYNVVRAKFDLDAGDIDRLGKVMPKGTWARRTYAVEEFALIEDIWVPVAYRITDDSILPGGYYNKAKTSFKITSIELNPDHEKMGSFALDEVPDGSLAMISGQRREYVWRDGELVT
;
A
#
# COMPACT_ATOMS: atom_id res chain seq x y z
N MET A 1 18.43 5.82 14.98
CA MET A 1 17.71 6.06 13.72
C MET A 1 16.26 6.24 14.10
N GLU A 2 15.68 7.40 13.79
CA GLU A 2 14.30 7.72 14.16
C GLU A 2 13.34 6.89 13.30
N LYS A 3 12.30 6.31 13.91
CA LYS A 3 11.35 5.42 13.22
C LYS A 3 10.35 6.26 12.43
N LEU A 4 10.07 5.88 11.19
CA LEU A 4 9.10 6.56 10.32
C LEU A 4 7.70 6.48 10.91
N LYS A 5 7.08 7.64 11.16
CA LYS A 5 5.68 7.77 11.56
C LYS A 5 4.83 8.13 10.35
N LEU A 6 3.70 7.45 10.17
CA LEU A 6 2.79 7.66 9.05
C LEU A 6 1.36 7.86 9.54
N TYR A 7 0.70 8.89 9.03
CA TYR A 7 -0.72 9.13 9.19
C TYR A 7 -1.38 9.14 7.80
N PHE A 8 -2.47 8.39 7.65
CA PHE A 8 -3.28 8.40 6.44
C PHE A 8 -4.77 8.46 6.78
N GLY A 9 -5.47 9.41 6.18
CA GLY A 9 -6.93 9.48 6.19
C GLY A 9 -7.47 9.35 4.77
N ASN A 10 -8.32 8.35 4.53
CA ASN A 10 -9.09 8.22 3.30
C ASN A 10 -10.58 8.44 3.61
N GLY A 11 -11.18 9.38 2.88
CA GLY A 11 -12.56 9.82 3.06
C GLY A 11 -12.67 11.27 3.56
N THR A 12 -13.64 12.02 3.04
CA THR A 12 -14.07 13.31 3.61
C THR A 12 -14.61 13.07 5.02
N ARG A 13 -14.12 13.76 6.07
CA ARG A 13 -14.61 13.84 7.49
C ARG A 13 -15.20 12.54 8.10
N SER A 14 -15.05 12.32 9.40
CA SER A 14 -15.59 11.13 10.10
C SER A 14 -17.13 10.92 10.02
N ASP A 15 -17.86 11.81 9.34
CA ASP A 15 -19.31 11.85 9.13
C ASP A 15 -19.81 11.28 7.77
N LYS A 16 -18.92 10.94 6.82
CA LYS A 16 -19.30 10.46 5.47
C LYS A 16 -18.96 8.99 5.19
N TYR A 17 -19.45 8.52 4.03
CA TYR A 17 -19.81 7.13 3.69
C TYR A 17 -18.74 6.04 3.90
N HIS A 18 -17.46 6.39 3.88
CA HIS A 18 -16.36 5.49 4.23
C HIS A 18 -15.23 6.32 4.84
N TYR A 19 -14.93 6.10 6.11
CA TYR A 19 -13.75 6.66 6.77
C TYR A 19 -12.76 5.53 7.02
N ASN A 20 -11.54 5.69 6.54
CA ASN A 20 -10.43 4.80 6.86
C ASN A 20 -9.25 5.65 7.33
N ARG A 21 -8.92 5.54 8.60
CA ARG A 21 -7.70 6.09 9.19
C ARG A 21 -6.69 4.97 9.32
N MET A 22 -5.46 5.21 8.90
CA MET A 22 -4.33 4.32 9.14
C MET A 22 -3.22 5.09 9.84
N LEU A 23 -2.66 4.48 10.88
CA LEU A 23 -1.59 5.01 11.69
C LEU A 23 -0.47 3.99 11.72
N TYR A 24 0.76 4.48 11.68
CA TYR A 24 1.95 3.72 12.01
C TYR A 24 2.88 4.61 12.81
N ASP A 25 3.23 4.20 14.03
CA ASP A 25 4.07 4.99 14.93
C ASP A 25 5.55 4.55 14.90
N GLY A 26 5.88 3.55 14.08
CA GLY A 26 7.20 2.92 14.02
C GLY A 26 7.26 1.53 14.68
N GLU A 27 6.24 1.16 15.45
CA GLU A 27 6.16 -0.14 16.16
C GLU A 27 4.82 -0.82 15.90
N GLU A 28 3.75 -0.06 16.05
CA GLU A 28 2.39 -0.53 15.94
C GLU A 28 1.67 0.17 14.79
N ALA A 29 0.74 -0.57 14.22
CA ALA A 29 -0.11 -0.05 13.18
C ALA A 29 -1.58 -0.19 13.55
N PHE A 30 -2.31 0.90 13.38
CA PHE A 30 -3.73 0.95 13.64
C PHE A 30 -4.45 1.29 12.34
N SER A 31 -5.57 0.62 12.09
CA SER A 31 -6.53 1.08 11.11
C SER A 31 -7.89 1.20 11.78
N PHE A 32 -8.53 2.34 11.65
CA PHE A 32 -9.92 2.52 12.04
C PHE A 32 -10.77 2.69 10.79
N ILE A 33 -11.74 1.79 10.63
CA ILE A 33 -12.62 1.75 9.47
C ILE A 33 -14.06 1.95 9.94
N ARG A 34 -14.74 2.95 9.39
CA ARG A 34 -16.16 3.19 9.62
C ARG A 34 -16.92 3.17 8.30
N VAL A 35 -17.93 2.30 8.21
CA VAL A 35 -18.82 2.16 7.05
C VAL A 35 -20.25 2.44 7.50
N LYS A 36 -20.91 3.43 6.88
CA LYS A 36 -22.20 3.95 7.34
C LYS A 36 -23.38 2.99 7.15
N GLU A 37 -23.29 2.05 6.20
CA GLU A 37 -24.44 1.26 5.72
C GLU A 37 -24.56 -0.17 6.28
N HIS A 38 -23.61 -0.66 7.07
CA HIS A 38 -23.74 -1.99 7.69
C HIS A 38 -24.29 -1.88 9.12
N SER A 39 -25.57 -2.25 9.27
CA SER A 39 -26.34 -2.19 10.53
C SER A 39 -25.76 -3.01 11.69
N SER A 40 -24.84 -3.93 11.42
CA SER A 40 -24.13 -4.73 12.42
C SER A 40 -22.84 -4.10 12.95
N ILE A 41 -22.32 -3.02 12.34
CA ILE A 41 -21.06 -2.37 12.74
C ILE A 41 -21.31 -0.86 12.95
N LYS A 42 -22.25 -0.52 13.85
CA LYS A 42 -22.68 0.87 14.10
C LYS A 42 -21.55 1.82 14.51
N HIS A 43 -20.49 1.29 15.13
CA HIS A 43 -19.41 2.07 15.74
C HIS A 43 -18.11 2.09 14.91
N GLY A 44 -18.01 1.29 13.85
CA GLY A 44 -16.76 1.05 13.12
C GLY A 44 -15.96 -0.12 13.68
N THR A 45 -14.82 -0.40 13.05
CA THR A 45 -13.90 -1.48 13.43
C THR A 45 -12.49 -0.92 13.61
N VAL A 46 -11.87 -1.23 14.74
CA VAL A 46 -10.44 -1.00 15.00
C VAL A 46 -9.66 -2.26 14.63
N ILE A 47 -8.62 -2.12 13.83
CA ILE A 47 -7.70 -3.18 13.49
C ILE A 47 -6.33 -2.78 14.01
N LYS A 48 -5.85 -3.50 15.03
CA LYS A 48 -4.48 -3.39 15.52
C LYS A 48 -3.63 -4.46 14.86
N THR A 49 -2.55 -4.05 14.20
CA THR A 49 -1.58 -4.95 13.58
C THR A 49 -0.23 -4.74 14.25
N PHE A 50 0.34 -5.81 14.80
CA PHE A 50 1.72 -5.80 15.26
C PHE A 50 2.64 -5.94 14.06
N VAL A 51 3.67 -5.09 13.99
CA VAL A 51 4.75 -5.25 13.02
C VAL A 51 5.76 -6.21 13.62
N ASP A 52 5.81 -7.43 13.10
CA ASP A 52 6.86 -8.39 13.43
C ASP A 52 8.06 -8.18 12.48
N GLU A 53 9.28 -8.18 13.06
CA GLU A 53 10.55 -8.03 12.34
C GLU A 53 10.75 -9.06 11.21
N GLN A 54 10.14 -10.25 11.30
CA GLN A 54 10.22 -11.30 10.30
C GLN A 54 9.20 -11.16 9.16
N THR A 55 8.05 -10.55 9.40
CA THR A 55 7.00 -10.38 8.39
C THR A 55 7.10 -9.08 7.59
N ASP A 56 8.04 -8.19 7.96
CA ASP A 56 8.40 -6.99 7.19
C ASP A 56 7.18 -6.11 6.90
N LEU A 57 6.15 -6.22 7.74
CA LEU A 57 4.84 -5.61 7.54
C LEU A 57 4.92 -4.11 7.83
N SER A 58 5.32 -3.32 6.83
CA SER A 58 4.56 -2.08 6.61
C SER A 58 3.09 -2.51 6.63
N PRO A 59 2.20 -1.87 7.40
CA PRO A 59 0.94 -2.48 7.78
C PRO A 59 0.22 -2.94 6.52
N PHE A 60 -0.29 -4.16 6.51
CA PHE A 60 -0.94 -4.75 5.34
C PHE A 60 -1.93 -3.77 4.65
N SER A 61 -2.56 -2.92 5.46
CA SER A 61 -3.40 -1.79 5.07
C SER A 61 -2.68 -0.66 4.30
N PHE A 62 -1.46 -0.27 4.66
CA PHE A 62 -0.65 0.70 3.92
C PHE A 62 -0.16 0.16 2.57
N ARG A 63 0.12 -1.16 2.46
CA ARG A 63 0.48 -1.78 1.16
C ARG A 63 -0.69 -1.86 0.19
N GLN A 64 -1.91 -1.93 0.71
CA GLN A 64 -3.14 -1.82 -0.07
C GLN A 64 -3.62 -0.37 -0.19
N SER A 65 -2.98 0.56 0.52
CA SER A 65 -3.26 1.97 0.34
C SER A 65 -2.74 2.36 -1.02
N PRO A 66 -3.49 3.18 -1.77
CA PRO A 66 -3.00 3.76 -3.00
C PRO A 66 -1.62 4.40 -2.81
N LEU A 67 -1.31 4.90 -1.61
CA LEU A 67 -0.03 5.53 -1.28
C LEU A 67 1.16 4.56 -1.23
N ALA A 68 0.97 3.24 -1.34
CA ALA A 68 2.08 2.28 -1.40
C ALA A 68 3.13 2.69 -2.45
N GLY A 69 2.67 3.17 -3.62
CA GLY A 69 3.55 3.68 -4.67
C GLY A 69 4.35 4.93 -4.29
N VAL A 70 3.81 5.78 -3.40
CA VAL A 70 4.49 6.98 -2.87
C VAL A 70 5.66 6.60 -1.96
N ILE A 71 5.52 5.52 -1.18
CA ILE A 71 6.54 5.05 -0.23
C ILE A 71 7.45 3.94 -0.80
N GLY A 72 7.49 3.77 -2.12
CA GLY A 72 8.38 2.80 -2.79
C GLY A 72 7.95 1.34 -2.69
N PHE A 73 6.69 1.08 -2.31
CA PHE A 73 6.08 -0.24 -2.34
C PHE A 73 5.30 -0.44 -3.64
N CYS A 74 5.36 -1.66 -4.16
CA CYS A 74 4.46 -2.13 -5.20
C CYS A 74 3.36 -2.93 -4.52
N GLU A 75 2.09 -2.55 -4.73
CA GLU A 75 0.92 -3.17 -4.07
C GLU A 75 0.80 -4.71 -4.24
N GLU A 76 1.51 -5.31 -5.21
CA GLU A 76 1.52 -6.76 -5.48
C GLU A 76 2.77 -7.50 -4.96
N GLY A 77 3.76 -6.78 -4.43
CA GLY A 77 4.93 -7.39 -3.81
C GLY A 77 4.73 -7.56 -2.31
N PRO A 78 5.10 -8.70 -1.69
CA PRO A 78 5.19 -8.79 -0.24
C PRO A 78 6.32 -7.91 0.34
N ARG A 79 7.04 -7.15 -0.50
CA ARG A 79 8.29 -6.46 -0.18
C ARG A 79 8.43 -5.18 -1.01
N SER A 80 9.24 -4.23 -0.52
CA SER A 80 9.64 -3.04 -1.29
C SER A 80 10.35 -3.43 -2.59
N ILE A 81 10.34 -2.53 -3.59
CA ILE A 81 11.05 -2.74 -4.87
C ILE A 81 12.52 -3.09 -4.62
N GLU A 82 13.17 -2.39 -3.70
CA GLU A 82 14.55 -2.63 -3.29
C GLU A 82 14.77 -4.09 -2.86
N LYS A 83 13.87 -4.65 -2.05
CA LYS A 83 13.97 -6.03 -1.57
C LYS A 83 13.66 -7.05 -2.66
N ILE A 84 12.79 -6.72 -3.62
CA ILE A 84 12.55 -7.56 -4.80
C ILE A 84 13.82 -7.60 -5.65
N VAL A 85 14.44 -6.45 -5.90
CA VAL A 85 15.72 -6.33 -6.63
C VAL A 85 16.84 -7.06 -5.89
N GLY A 86 17.02 -6.80 -4.60
CA GLY A 86 18.08 -7.40 -3.78
C GLY A 86 17.91 -8.90 -3.55
N GLY A 87 16.67 -9.41 -3.57
CA GLY A 87 16.36 -10.83 -3.49
C GLY A 87 16.47 -11.58 -4.83
N ALA A 88 16.43 -10.87 -5.97
CA ALA A 88 16.53 -11.44 -7.29
C ALA A 88 17.98 -11.75 -7.67
N LYS A 89 18.56 -12.80 -7.08
CA LYS A 89 19.91 -13.28 -7.41
C LYS A 89 20.00 -13.60 -8.92
N GLY A 90 20.64 -12.70 -9.69
CA GLY A 90 21.04 -12.93 -11.09
C GLY A 90 19.96 -12.75 -12.17
N LYS A 91 18.77 -12.26 -11.84
CA LYS A 91 17.64 -12.15 -12.79
C LYS A 91 17.20 -10.72 -13.09
N VAL A 92 18.03 -9.74 -12.73
CA VAL A 92 17.82 -8.33 -13.07
C VAL A 92 18.46 -8.04 -14.43
N ARG A 93 17.72 -7.40 -15.34
CA ARG A 93 18.19 -6.96 -16.66
C ARG A 93 17.95 -5.48 -16.83
N VAL A 94 18.97 -4.75 -17.26
CA VAL A 94 18.86 -3.34 -17.64
C VAL A 94 18.70 -3.26 -19.15
N HIS A 95 17.65 -2.59 -19.62
CA HIS A 95 17.28 -2.48 -21.04
C HIS A 95 17.69 -1.16 -21.68
N GLY A 96 18.46 -0.33 -20.96
CA GLY A 96 18.83 1.01 -21.41
C GLY A 96 17.83 2.08 -20.96
N ARG A 97 17.60 3.07 -21.81
CA ARG A 97 16.71 4.21 -21.55
C ARG A 97 15.52 4.23 -22.51
N GLN A 98 14.39 4.70 -22.01
CA GLN A 98 13.17 4.92 -22.79
C GLN A 98 12.56 6.26 -22.40
N GLU A 99 12.17 7.06 -23.38
CA GLU A 99 11.47 8.31 -23.14
C GLU A 99 10.08 8.03 -22.53
N MET A 100 9.80 8.68 -21.40
CA MET A 100 8.52 8.66 -20.71
C MET A 100 8.20 10.08 -20.28
N LYS A 101 7.19 10.69 -20.90
CA LYS A 101 6.71 12.04 -20.55
C LYS A 101 7.81 13.12 -20.55
N GLY A 102 8.72 13.05 -21.51
CA GLY A 102 9.84 13.99 -21.64
C GLY A 102 11.11 13.60 -20.88
N SER A 103 11.06 12.64 -19.95
CA SER A 103 12.26 12.15 -19.25
C SER A 103 12.80 10.86 -19.88
N GLN A 104 14.12 10.72 -19.93
CA GLN A 104 14.81 9.51 -20.40
C GLN A 104 14.96 8.49 -19.26
N CYS A 105 13.90 7.73 -19.01
CA CYS A 105 13.83 6.80 -17.90
C CYS A 105 14.68 5.54 -18.12
N HIS A 106 15.36 5.08 -17.07
CA HIS A 106 16.03 3.79 -17.06
C HIS A 106 15.02 2.65 -17.01
N VAL A 107 15.18 1.65 -17.86
CA VAL A 107 14.28 0.51 -17.92
C VAL A 107 14.96 -0.72 -17.33
N VAL A 108 14.36 -1.29 -16.28
CA VAL A 108 14.86 -2.49 -15.60
C VAL A 108 13.77 -3.54 -15.62
N SER A 109 14.13 -4.80 -15.84
CA SER A 109 13.24 -5.92 -15.59
C SER A 109 13.83 -6.91 -14.60
N ILE A 110 12.96 -7.56 -13.85
CA ILE A 110 13.32 -8.51 -12.82
C ILE A 110 12.44 -9.73 -13.00
N ASP A 111 13.06 -10.89 -13.16
CA ASP A 111 12.37 -12.18 -13.08
C ASP A 111 12.64 -12.75 -11.68
N SER A 112 11.60 -13.16 -10.97
CA SER A 112 11.74 -13.67 -9.61
C SER A 112 10.70 -14.75 -9.35
N LYS A 113 10.79 -15.42 -8.19
CA LYS A 113 9.74 -16.33 -7.73
C LYS A 113 8.41 -15.61 -7.41
N TYR A 114 8.39 -14.28 -7.44
CA TYR A 114 7.21 -13.44 -7.23
C TYR A 114 6.67 -12.89 -8.56
N GLY A 115 7.00 -13.51 -9.68
CA GLY A 115 6.66 -13.05 -11.02
C GLY A 115 7.70 -12.14 -11.68
N TYR A 116 7.30 -11.60 -12.83
CA TYR A 116 8.07 -10.69 -13.66
C TYR A 116 7.68 -9.24 -13.40
N TYR A 117 8.70 -8.39 -13.26
CA TYR A 117 8.58 -6.96 -13.01
C TYR A 117 9.28 -6.21 -14.14
N LYS A 118 8.68 -5.12 -14.62
CA LYS A 118 9.34 -4.15 -15.49
C LYS A 118 9.10 -2.75 -14.98
N LEU A 119 10.17 -2.02 -14.70
CA LEU A 119 10.18 -0.72 -14.05
C LEU A 119 10.80 0.32 -14.97
N TRP A 120 10.24 1.53 -14.95
CA TRP A 120 10.79 2.73 -15.58
C TRP A 120 11.14 3.72 -14.47
N LEU A 121 12.43 3.97 -14.29
CA LEU A 121 12.99 4.84 -13.26
C LEU A 121 13.36 6.18 -13.86
N ASP A 122 12.77 7.25 -13.35
CA ASP A 122 12.89 8.59 -13.88
C ASP A 122 14.03 9.37 -13.19
N PRO A 123 15.19 9.57 -13.84
CA PRO A 123 16.31 10.25 -13.22
C PRO A 123 16.03 11.74 -12.93
N GLU A 124 15.14 12.40 -13.68
CA GLU A 124 14.81 13.81 -13.48
C GLU A 124 13.93 14.02 -12.24
N HIS A 125 13.19 12.99 -11.86
CA HIS A 125 12.34 12.96 -10.66
C HIS A 125 12.95 12.10 -9.54
N GLY A 126 14.28 12.12 -9.37
CA GLY A 126 14.96 11.45 -8.25
C GLY A 126 14.95 9.92 -8.32
N TYR A 127 14.95 9.35 -9.53
CA TYR A 127 14.83 7.92 -9.81
C TYR A 127 13.51 7.28 -9.34
N ASN A 128 12.46 8.09 -9.18
CA ASN A 128 11.11 7.60 -8.92
C ASN A 128 10.61 6.67 -10.04
N VAL A 129 9.75 5.72 -9.67
CA VAL A 129 9.11 4.80 -10.63
C VAL A 129 7.99 5.54 -11.35
N VAL A 130 8.21 5.97 -12.60
CA VAL A 130 7.17 6.61 -13.42
C VAL A 130 6.17 5.59 -13.98
N ARG A 131 6.62 4.34 -14.16
CA ARG A 131 5.78 3.22 -14.60
C ARG A 131 6.31 1.91 -14.05
N ALA A 132 5.40 1.02 -13.69
CA ALA A 132 5.72 -0.37 -13.40
C ALA A 132 4.72 -1.31 -14.07
N LYS A 133 5.18 -2.47 -14.51
CA LYS A 133 4.38 -3.61 -14.95
C LYS A 133 4.70 -4.81 -14.08
N PHE A 134 3.66 -5.53 -13.69
CA PHE A 134 3.73 -6.70 -12.83
C PHE A 134 2.98 -7.82 -13.50
N ASP A 135 3.66 -8.94 -13.64
CA ASP A 135 3.19 -10.07 -14.41
C ASP A 135 3.40 -11.32 -13.55
N LEU A 136 2.31 -11.86 -13.02
CA LEU A 136 2.30 -13.09 -12.23
C LEU A 136 1.60 -14.17 -13.04
N ASP A 137 2.24 -15.33 -13.12
CA ASP A 137 1.72 -16.53 -13.76
C ASP A 137 1.60 -17.68 -12.74
N ALA A 138 0.98 -18.79 -13.17
CA ALA A 138 0.90 -19.99 -12.36
C ALA A 138 2.29 -20.45 -11.89
N GLY A 139 2.42 -20.72 -10.58
CA GLY A 139 3.69 -21.09 -9.94
C GLY A 139 4.43 -19.92 -9.28
N ASP A 140 4.11 -18.68 -9.62
CA ASP A 140 4.64 -17.50 -8.92
C ASP A 140 4.01 -17.35 -7.53
N ILE A 141 4.72 -16.68 -6.62
CA ILE A 141 4.24 -16.36 -5.28
C ILE A 141 3.54 -15.00 -5.32
N ASP A 142 2.25 -14.97 -4.97
CA ASP A 142 1.44 -13.76 -4.89
C ASP A 142 1.79 -12.88 -3.68
N ARG A 143 1.13 -11.71 -3.59
CA ARG A 143 1.31 -10.76 -2.48
C ARG A 143 0.93 -11.32 -1.10
N LEU A 144 0.15 -12.40 -1.05
CA LEU A 144 -0.22 -13.10 0.19
C LEU A 144 0.77 -14.22 0.54
N GLY A 145 1.86 -14.36 -0.21
CA GLY A 145 2.83 -15.43 -0.03
C GLY A 145 2.36 -16.80 -0.53
N LYS A 146 1.27 -16.85 -1.31
CA LYS A 146 0.69 -18.09 -1.83
C LYS A 146 1.16 -18.35 -3.26
N VAL A 147 1.39 -19.62 -3.58
CA VAL A 147 1.69 -20.02 -4.96
C VAL A 147 0.43 -19.91 -5.82
N MET A 148 0.55 -19.21 -6.95
CA MET A 148 -0.51 -19.01 -7.93
C MET A 148 -0.93 -20.34 -8.56
N PRO A 149 -2.22 -20.73 -8.51
CA PRO A 149 -2.70 -21.98 -9.07
C PRO A 149 -2.56 -22.07 -10.60
N LYS A 150 -2.52 -23.30 -11.13
CA LYS A 150 -2.53 -23.52 -12.59
C LYS A 150 -3.75 -22.89 -13.25
N GLY A 151 -3.54 -22.23 -14.39
CA GLY A 151 -4.61 -21.57 -15.15
C GLY A 151 -4.98 -20.18 -14.62
N THR A 152 -4.26 -19.67 -13.62
CA THR A 152 -4.42 -18.29 -13.11
C THR A 152 -3.26 -17.42 -13.58
N TRP A 153 -3.53 -16.12 -13.69
CA TRP A 153 -2.52 -15.10 -13.98
C TRP A 153 -3.03 -13.74 -13.50
N ALA A 154 -2.11 -12.83 -13.23
CA ALA A 154 -2.41 -11.44 -12.88
C ALA A 154 -1.43 -10.50 -13.57
N ARG A 155 -1.95 -9.44 -14.17
CA ARG A 155 -1.21 -8.39 -14.85
C ARG A 155 -1.64 -7.05 -14.26
N ARG A 156 -0.70 -6.30 -13.71
CA ARG A 156 -0.94 -4.94 -13.20
C ARG A 156 -0.02 -3.96 -13.88
N THR A 157 -0.54 -2.76 -14.18
CA THR A 157 0.29 -1.61 -14.54
C THR A 157 0.04 -0.48 -13.56
N TYR A 158 1.11 0.06 -12.99
CA TYR A 158 1.14 1.33 -12.29
C TYR A 158 1.75 2.38 -13.21
N ALA A 159 1.13 3.54 -13.33
CA ALA A 159 1.63 4.64 -14.15
C ALA A 159 1.41 5.97 -13.44
N VAL A 160 2.50 6.69 -13.14
CA VAL A 160 2.44 8.04 -12.58
C VAL A 160 1.92 8.99 -13.64
N GLU A 161 0.90 9.76 -13.28
CA GLU A 161 0.29 10.80 -14.08
C GLU A 161 0.98 12.15 -13.87
N GLU A 162 1.24 12.51 -12.61
CA GLU A 162 1.84 13.78 -12.20
C GLU A 162 2.79 13.58 -11.01
N PHE A 163 3.93 14.28 -11.04
CA PHE A 163 4.82 14.45 -9.90
C PHE A 163 4.70 15.87 -9.34
N ALA A 164 4.93 16.03 -8.04
CA ALA A 164 5.12 17.32 -7.38
C ALA A 164 6.44 17.31 -6.61
N LEU A 165 7.14 18.45 -6.62
CA LEU A 165 8.31 18.68 -5.77
C LEU A 165 7.83 19.31 -4.46
N ILE A 166 8.06 18.62 -3.34
CA ILE A 166 7.63 19.04 -2.00
C ILE A 166 8.85 18.95 -1.09
N GLU A 167 9.32 20.09 -0.59
CA GLU A 167 10.53 20.19 0.26
C GLU A 167 11.72 19.41 -0.33
N ASP A 168 11.99 19.62 -1.61
CA ASP A 168 13.05 18.98 -2.40
C ASP A 168 12.87 17.47 -2.67
N ILE A 169 11.73 16.89 -2.31
CA ILE A 169 11.38 15.49 -2.58
C ILE A 169 10.35 15.43 -3.71
N TRP A 170 10.66 14.66 -4.75
CA TRP A 170 9.70 14.34 -5.80
C TRP A 170 8.72 13.28 -5.33
N VAL A 171 7.42 13.60 -5.37
CA VAL A 171 6.34 12.73 -4.92
C VAL A 171 5.33 12.52 -6.06
N PRO A 172 4.90 11.27 -6.36
CA PRO A 172 3.81 11.05 -7.30
C PRO A 172 2.48 11.50 -6.68
N VAL A 173 1.85 12.53 -7.26
CA VAL A 173 0.60 13.11 -6.75
C VAL A 173 -0.63 12.73 -7.56
N ALA A 174 -0.44 12.19 -8.77
CA ALA A 174 -1.51 11.54 -9.52
C ALA A 174 -0.97 10.30 -10.20
N TYR A 175 -1.74 9.22 -10.22
CA TYR A 175 -1.36 7.98 -10.89
C TYR A 175 -2.57 7.09 -11.14
N ARG A 176 -2.34 6.11 -12.00
CA ARG A 176 -3.34 5.14 -12.44
C ARG A 176 -2.83 3.73 -12.26
N ILE A 177 -3.75 2.87 -11.84
CA ILE A 177 -3.55 1.43 -11.76
C ILE A 177 -4.53 0.75 -12.73
N THR A 178 -4.03 -0.21 -13.49
CA THR A 178 -4.86 -1.11 -14.29
C THR A 178 -4.57 -2.54 -13.89
N ASP A 179 -5.62 -3.31 -13.65
CA ASP A 179 -5.58 -4.72 -13.31
C ASP A 179 -6.27 -5.54 -14.39
N ASP A 180 -5.66 -6.68 -14.70
CA ASP A 180 -6.21 -7.69 -15.59
C ASP A 180 -5.78 -9.05 -15.03
N SER A 181 -6.73 -9.94 -14.72
CA SER A 181 -6.40 -11.22 -14.08
C SER A 181 -7.44 -12.31 -14.33
N ILE A 182 -6.97 -13.56 -14.29
CA ILE A 182 -7.79 -14.76 -14.16
C ILE A 182 -7.52 -15.36 -12.78
N LEU A 183 -8.55 -15.40 -11.96
CA LEU A 183 -8.53 -15.93 -10.60
C LEU A 183 -8.85 -17.44 -10.58
N PRO A 184 -8.59 -18.13 -9.45
CA PRO A 184 -8.97 -19.53 -9.30
C PRO A 184 -10.45 -19.77 -9.61
N GLY A 185 -10.75 -20.80 -10.39
CA GLY A 185 -12.11 -21.06 -10.88
C GLY A 185 -12.46 -20.37 -12.21
N GLY A 186 -11.51 -19.65 -12.82
CA GLY A 186 -11.69 -19.04 -14.13
C GLY A 186 -12.38 -17.67 -14.10
N TYR A 187 -12.58 -17.09 -12.91
CA TYR A 187 -13.15 -15.76 -12.79
C TYR A 187 -12.22 -14.71 -13.37
N TYR A 188 -12.75 -13.93 -14.30
CA TYR A 188 -12.04 -12.82 -14.92
C TYR A 188 -12.27 -11.53 -14.11
N ASN A 189 -11.18 -10.82 -13.81
CA ASN A 189 -11.24 -9.51 -13.18
C ASN A 189 -10.44 -8.51 -14.00
N LYS A 190 -11.07 -7.37 -14.30
CA LYS A 190 -10.46 -6.22 -14.95
C LYS A 190 -10.87 -4.96 -14.22
N ALA A 191 -9.90 -4.18 -13.77
CA ALA A 191 -10.15 -2.93 -13.07
C ALA A 191 -9.24 -1.82 -13.57
N LYS A 192 -9.71 -0.59 -13.42
CA LYS A 192 -8.92 0.62 -13.65
C LYS A 192 -9.25 1.60 -12.55
N THR A 193 -8.23 2.02 -11.83
CA THR A 193 -8.36 2.93 -10.70
C THR A 193 -7.43 4.11 -10.91
N SER A 194 -7.91 5.32 -10.59
CA SER A 194 -7.12 6.55 -10.69
C SER A 194 -7.11 7.23 -9.34
N PHE A 195 -5.96 7.77 -8.96
CA PHE A 195 -5.72 8.38 -7.67
C PHE A 195 -5.15 9.77 -7.87
N LYS A 196 -5.58 10.70 -7.01
CA LYS A 196 -5.03 12.04 -6.93
C LYS A 196 -4.88 12.42 -5.48
N ILE A 197 -3.67 12.81 -5.09
CA ILE A 197 -3.35 13.35 -3.78
C ILE A 197 -3.62 14.85 -3.83
N THR A 198 -4.49 15.33 -2.94
CA THR A 198 -4.91 16.74 -2.92
C THR A 198 -4.03 17.60 -2.00
N SER A 199 -3.36 16.98 -1.03
CA SER A 199 -2.48 17.65 -0.07
C SER A 199 -1.51 16.66 0.54
N ILE A 200 -0.26 17.09 0.73
CA ILE A 200 0.78 16.36 1.45
C ILE A 200 1.41 17.35 2.42
N GLU A 201 1.54 16.94 3.68
CA GLU A 201 2.32 17.62 4.70
C GLU A 201 3.44 16.68 5.11
N LEU A 202 4.68 17.05 4.81
CA LEU A 202 5.86 16.28 5.19
C LEU A 202 6.25 16.65 6.62
N ASN A 203 6.65 15.66 7.42
CA ASN A 203 7.03 15.83 8.82
C ASN A 203 6.05 16.70 9.63
N PRO A 204 4.72 16.41 9.57
CA PRO A 204 3.76 17.21 10.31
C PRO A 204 4.05 17.13 11.81
N ASP A 205 3.70 18.19 12.54
CA ASP A 205 3.76 18.20 13.99
C ASP A 205 2.66 17.28 14.56
N HIS A 206 2.98 15.99 14.64
CA HIS A 206 2.06 14.95 15.06
C HIS A 206 1.54 15.14 16.49
N GLU A 207 2.34 15.77 17.37
CA GLU A 207 1.93 16.07 18.74
C GLU A 207 0.85 17.14 18.74
N LYS A 208 1.09 18.26 18.04
CA LYS A 208 0.12 19.34 17.89
C LYS A 208 -1.14 18.91 17.17
N MET A 209 -1.02 18.01 16.19
CA MET A 209 -2.16 17.46 15.46
C MET A 209 -2.92 16.38 16.23
N GLY A 210 -2.39 15.86 17.33
CA GLY A 210 -2.96 14.70 18.00
C GLY A 210 -3.07 13.49 17.07
N SER A 211 -2.15 13.32 16.13
CA SER A 211 -2.27 12.33 15.04
C SER A 211 -2.41 10.88 15.51
N PHE A 212 -2.08 10.59 16.77
CA PHE A 212 -2.17 9.25 17.38
C PHE A 212 -3.23 9.16 18.48
N ALA A 213 -4.00 10.23 18.73
CA ALA A 213 -5.16 10.14 19.60
C ALA A 213 -6.24 9.27 18.95
N LEU A 214 -6.76 8.30 19.70
CA LEU A 214 -7.84 7.40 19.28
C LEU A 214 -9.17 7.79 19.95
N ASP A 215 -9.29 9.06 20.35
CA ASP A 215 -10.45 9.69 20.97
C ASP A 215 -11.70 9.67 20.07
N GLU A 216 -11.51 9.64 18.75
CA GLU A 216 -12.60 9.53 17.78
C GLU A 216 -13.20 8.12 17.67
N VAL A 217 -12.54 7.08 18.20
CA VAL A 217 -13.04 5.71 18.16
C VAL A 217 -14.13 5.56 19.23
N PRO A 218 -15.40 5.32 18.86
CA PRO A 218 -16.46 5.22 19.84
C PRO A 218 -16.25 4.00 20.74
N ASP A 219 -16.53 4.15 22.03
CA ASP A 219 -16.65 3.01 22.93
C ASP A 219 -17.66 2.00 22.39
N GLY A 220 -17.34 0.71 22.55
CA GLY A 220 -18.11 -0.38 21.98
C GLY A 220 -17.77 -0.70 20.52
N SER A 221 -16.81 -0.01 19.90
CA SER A 221 -16.29 -0.40 18.59
C SER A 221 -15.70 -1.81 18.64
N LEU A 222 -16.03 -2.63 17.64
CA LEU A 222 -15.39 -3.94 17.49
C LEU A 222 -13.91 -3.72 17.21
N ALA A 223 -13.06 -4.49 17.88
CA ALA A 223 -11.65 -4.44 17.66
C ALA A 223 -11.08 -5.83 17.36
N MET A 224 -10.07 -5.84 16.50
CA MET A 224 -9.37 -7.05 16.08
C MET A 224 -7.87 -6.83 16.21
N ILE A 225 -7.19 -7.84 16.74
CA ILE A 225 -5.74 -7.93 16.71
C ILE A 225 -5.35 -8.90 15.60
N SER A 226 -4.60 -8.43 14.61
CA SER A 226 -4.13 -9.26 13.50
C SER A 226 -3.36 -10.48 14.02
N GLY A 227 -3.67 -11.66 13.48
CA GLY A 227 -3.08 -12.94 13.92
C GLY A 227 -3.78 -13.58 15.13
N GLN A 228 -4.73 -12.90 15.77
CA GLN A 228 -5.52 -13.45 16.86
C GLN A 228 -6.95 -13.75 16.40
N ARG A 229 -7.51 -14.88 16.84
CA ARG A 229 -8.92 -15.27 16.58
C ARG A 229 -9.87 -14.81 17.69
N ARG A 230 -9.45 -13.89 18.54
CA ARG A 230 -10.25 -13.37 19.66
C ARG A 230 -10.89 -12.05 19.25
N GLU A 231 -12.15 -11.88 19.62
CA GLU A 231 -12.86 -10.60 19.47
C GLU A 231 -12.49 -9.69 20.63
N TYR A 232 -12.24 -8.42 20.32
CA TYR A 232 -11.99 -7.37 21.29
C TYR A 232 -13.04 -6.27 21.11
N VAL A 233 -13.19 -5.45 22.13
CA VAL A 233 -14.01 -4.24 22.12
C VAL A 233 -13.14 -3.08 22.54
N TRP A 234 -13.29 -1.93 21.87
CA TRP A 234 -12.66 -0.68 22.27
C TRP A 234 -13.42 -0.08 23.46
N ARG A 235 -12.71 0.18 24.56
CA ARG A 235 -13.26 0.90 25.73
C ARG A 235 -12.21 1.78 26.36
N ASP A 236 -12.55 3.03 26.63
CA ASP A 236 -11.72 3.98 27.38
C ASP A 236 -10.28 4.11 26.83
N GLY A 237 -10.11 3.96 25.51
CA GLY A 237 -8.80 4.03 24.86
C GLY A 237 -8.03 2.70 24.79
N GLU A 238 -8.62 1.60 25.25
CA GLU A 238 -7.96 0.30 25.34
C GLU A 238 -8.73 -0.83 24.63
N LEU A 239 -8.01 -1.90 24.31
CA LEU A 239 -8.58 -3.15 23.80
C LEU A 239 -8.94 -4.06 24.98
N VAL A 240 -10.22 -4.30 25.18
CA VAL A 240 -10.74 -5.24 26.19
C VAL A 240 -11.42 -6.44 25.53
N THR A 241 -11.54 -7.55 26.26
CA THR A 241 -12.19 -8.79 25.78
C THR A 241 -13.50 -9.05 26.46
#